data_AF-A0AAV8EG38-F1
#
_entry.id   AF-A0AAV8EG38-F1
#
_cell.length_a   1.000
_cell.length_b   1.000
_cell.length_c   1.000
_cell.angle_alpha   90.00
_cell.angle_beta   90.00
_cell.angle_gamma   90.00
#
_symmetry.space_group_name_H-M   'P 1'
#
loop_
_entity.id
_entity.type
_entity.pdbx_description
1 polymer ?
#
loop_
_entity_poly.entity_id
_entity_poly.type
_entity_poly.pdbx_seq_one_letter_code
_entity_poly.pdbx_strand_id
1 'polypeptide(L)'
;MAAPTVELGAKGFSLPSTTTYSIANSLAHVEIDSSALDKLKPSSSSSSLPPSLIPSPNHNPRFLPPVLARAAIVVFLNKLLSSDSSVRRSLPVLLQQTLALSSGFDKIDFSSPAALLHSLCSITNTDVSTVSVSPDEIGFFETSSSAEVAIAAILDCCATALIRVSDAVAALSCEARRADLAAFDLPVSGDGFSRKDDTDVAADIKMLLFGSKLAGKNDLPVFLQIPSSFGLFREAVRSLHACVRIELNSSVKLRKPTGTEDGNYGKKASVVDLVWFLAKPMKTMAESSFERAKLNIKSIVDENVRSEIESLFKKQCVVFDGFKETFHSIFVNYMERDDSIAFLQGVYDLLVKLREILAWEAALALFSIETDDSIEKNRGDALVNAQPNGENAKGDKKGEKKKKKKTLGKGTSAILQLLTDQVANCKEFSGDKVATLVEWAGNNNNNNN
;
A
#
# COMPACT_ATOMS: atom_id res chain seq x y z
N MET A 1 -13.71 -18.82 -3.91
CA MET A 1 -12.92 -19.06 -5.13
C MET A 1 -11.57 -19.60 -4.68
N ALA A 2 -11.00 -20.60 -5.36
CA ALA A 2 -9.64 -21.05 -5.06
C ALA A 2 -8.65 -19.90 -5.34
N ALA A 3 -7.66 -19.70 -4.46
CA ALA A 3 -6.66 -18.67 -4.68
C ALA A 3 -5.82 -19.04 -5.92
N PRO A 4 -5.49 -18.08 -6.81
CA PRO A 4 -4.70 -18.34 -7.99
C PRO A 4 -3.31 -18.87 -7.63
N THR A 5 -2.80 -19.81 -8.43
CA THR A 5 -1.43 -20.33 -8.33
C THR A 5 -0.48 -19.49 -9.18
N VAL A 6 0.68 -19.17 -8.63
CA VAL A 6 1.77 -18.44 -9.28
C VAL A 6 2.96 -19.40 -9.45
N GLU A 7 3.36 -19.63 -10.70
CA GLU A 7 4.53 -20.44 -11.04
C GLU A 7 5.80 -19.56 -11.07
N LEU A 8 6.71 -19.78 -10.11
CA LEU A 8 7.99 -19.08 -10.03
C LEU A 8 9.08 -19.81 -10.82
N GLY A 9 9.94 -19.05 -11.50
CA GLY A 9 11.06 -19.58 -12.30
C GLY A 9 10.70 -19.99 -13.72
N ALA A 10 9.42 -19.89 -14.11
CA ALA A 10 8.97 -20.16 -15.47
C ALA A 10 9.69 -19.26 -16.51
N LYS A 11 9.93 -19.80 -17.71
CA LYS A 11 10.67 -19.09 -18.76
C LYS A 11 9.95 -17.80 -19.15
N GLY A 12 10.64 -16.66 -19.00
CA GLY A 12 10.09 -15.34 -19.33
C GLY A 12 9.17 -14.75 -18.26
N PHE A 13 8.98 -15.44 -17.14
CA PHE A 13 8.30 -14.90 -15.97
C PHE A 13 9.20 -13.86 -15.29
N SER A 14 8.60 -12.74 -14.89
CA SER A 14 9.21 -11.69 -14.08
C SER A 14 8.25 -11.42 -12.95
N LEU A 15 8.71 -11.57 -11.71
CA LEU A 15 7.93 -11.33 -10.50
C LEU A 15 7.65 -9.82 -10.36
N PRO A 16 6.39 -9.37 -10.45
CA PRO A 16 6.02 -7.99 -10.17
C PRO A 16 5.66 -7.79 -8.69
N SER A 17 5.72 -6.55 -8.23
CA SER A 17 5.34 -6.15 -6.87
C SER A 17 3.92 -6.56 -6.48
N THR A 18 2.97 -6.54 -7.43
CA THR A 18 1.57 -6.93 -7.22
C THR A 18 1.41 -8.42 -6.91
N THR A 19 2.15 -9.28 -7.60
CA THR A 19 2.17 -10.72 -7.33
C THR A 19 2.85 -11.01 -6.00
N THR A 20 3.97 -10.33 -5.69
CA THR A 20 4.62 -10.40 -4.37
C THR A 20 3.65 -10.03 -3.26
N TYR A 21 2.91 -8.93 -3.41
CA TYR A 21 1.88 -8.51 -2.46
C TYR A 21 0.76 -9.55 -2.33
N SER A 22 0.28 -10.11 -3.44
CA SER A 22 -0.78 -11.12 -3.44
C SER A 22 -0.36 -12.38 -2.68
N ILE A 23 0.85 -12.89 -2.94
CA ILE A 23 1.38 -14.04 -2.20
C ILE A 23 1.58 -13.69 -0.72
N ALA A 24 2.14 -12.50 -0.42
CA ALA A 24 2.41 -12.06 0.95
C ALA A 24 1.14 -11.93 1.82
N ASN A 25 -0.01 -11.66 1.19
CA ASN A 25 -1.31 -11.60 1.86
C ASN A 25 -2.13 -12.90 1.70
N SER A 26 -1.49 -14.00 1.30
CA SER A 26 -2.15 -15.31 1.09
C SER A 26 -3.30 -15.27 0.08
N LEU A 27 -3.29 -14.30 -0.84
CA LEU A 27 -4.25 -14.18 -1.95
C LEU A 27 -3.84 -15.02 -3.16
N ALA A 28 -2.65 -15.62 -3.13
CA ALA A 28 -2.13 -16.49 -4.17
C ALA A 28 -1.24 -17.60 -3.58
N HIS A 29 -1.23 -18.75 -4.23
CA HIS A 29 -0.35 -19.88 -3.91
C HIS A 29 0.92 -19.85 -4.78
N VAL A 30 1.99 -20.47 -4.30
CA VAL A 30 3.28 -20.52 -5.00
C VAL A 30 3.61 -21.95 -5.37
N GLU A 31 3.96 -22.15 -6.63
CA GLU A 31 4.55 -23.38 -7.13
C GLU A 31 5.84 -23.05 -7.88
N ILE A 32 6.85 -23.91 -7.77
CA ILE A 32 8.09 -23.80 -8.54
C ILE A 32 7.87 -24.45 -9.90
N ASP A 33 8.21 -23.73 -10.97
CA ASP A 33 8.20 -24.29 -12.31
C ASP A 33 9.16 -25.48 -12.43
N SER A 34 8.67 -26.57 -13.02
CA SER A 34 9.44 -27.81 -13.20
C SER A 34 10.77 -27.57 -13.94
N SER A 35 10.79 -26.71 -14.95
CA SER A 35 11.99 -26.42 -15.72
C SER A 35 13.03 -25.60 -14.93
N ALA A 36 12.59 -24.81 -13.96
CA ALA A 36 13.47 -24.12 -13.02
C ALA A 36 14.06 -25.10 -12.01
N LEU A 37 13.24 -26.01 -11.47
CA LEU A 37 13.68 -27.03 -10.52
C LEU A 37 14.68 -28.01 -11.13
N ASP A 38 14.50 -28.39 -12.39
CA ASP A 38 15.38 -29.31 -13.11
C ASP A 38 16.80 -28.77 -13.29
N LYS A 39 16.96 -27.45 -13.43
CA LYS A 39 18.26 -26.78 -13.57
C LYS A 39 19.10 -26.79 -12.29
N LEU A 40 18.46 -26.97 -11.13
CA LEU A 40 19.12 -26.97 -9.83
C LEU A 40 19.87 -28.28 -9.58
N LYS A 41 20.89 -28.23 -8.72
CA LYS A 41 21.64 -29.42 -8.35
C LYS A 41 20.75 -30.43 -7.61
N PRO A 42 20.82 -31.73 -7.96
CA PRO A 42 20.18 -32.76 -7.16
C PRO A 42 20.78 -32.75 -5.75
N SER A 43 19.95 -33.05 -4.76
CA SER A 43 20.37 -33.19 -3.38
C SER A 43 21.29 -34.42 -3.24
N SER A 44 22.60 -34.26 -3.44
CA SER A 44 23.57 -35.32 -3.19
C SER A 44 23.84 -35.43 -1.69
N SER A 45 23.66 -36.63 -1.14
CA SER A 45 23.92 -36.98 0.26
C SER A 45 25.42 -37.07 0.57
N SER A 46 26.18 -35.98 0.40
CA SER A 46 27.56 -35.89 0.90
C SER A 46 28.12 -34.47 0.75
N SER A 47 27.81 -33.60 1.69
CA SER A 47 28.74 -32.55 2.09
C SER A 47 28.43 -32.23 3.55
N SER A 48 29.36 -32.59 4.44
CA SER A 48 29.33 -32.31 5.86
C SER A 48 28.92 -30.86 6.12
N LEU A 49 28.02 -30.67 7.09
CA LEU A 49 27.68 -29.37 7.68
C LEU A 49 28.96 -28.56 7.92
N PRO A 50 29.06 -27.30 7.45
CA PRO A 50 30.05 -26.39 8.00
C PRO A 50 29.82 -26.32 9.53
N PRO A 51 30.86 -26.37 10.38
CA PRO A 51 30.73 -26.37 11.84
C PRO A 51 30.10 -25.11 12.46
N SER A 52 29.65 -24.14 11.65
CA SER A 52 29.33 -22.77 12.08
C SER A 52 27.84 -22.40 12.05
N LEU A 53 26.92 -23.36 11.93
CA LEU A 53 25.47 -23.09 11.90
C LEU A 53 24.81 -23.03 13.29
N ILE A 54 25.57 -23.13 14.38
CA ILE A 54 25.03 -22.87 15.72
C ILE A 54 24.83 -21.34 15.84
N PRO A 55 23.61 -20.84 16.06
CA PRO A 55 23.39 -19.42 16.30
C PRO A 55 24.26 -18.98 17.48
N SER A 56 25.08 -17.95 17.27
CA SER A 56 25.91 -17.41 18.33
C SER A 56 25.01 -16.99 19.51
N PRO A 57 25.35 -17.29 20.77
CA PRO A 57 24.45 -17.03 21.92
C PRO A 57 24.11 -15.54 22.13
N ASN A 58 24.85 -14.63 21.49
CA ASN A 58 24.64 -13.17 21.55
C ASN A 58 23.98 -12.60 20.28
N HIS A 59 23.24 -13.40 19.51
CA HIS A 59 22.57 -12.92 18.31
C HIS A 59 21.27 -12.17 18.68
N ASN A 60 21.08 -10.98 18.10
CA ASN A 60 19.81 -10.27 18.14
C ASN A 60 18.94 -10.78 16.99
N PRO A 61 17.81 -11.45 17.28
CA PRO A 61 16.92 -11.93 16.23
C PRO A 61 16.35 -10.76 15.44
N ARG A 62 16.14 -10.98 14.14
CA ARG A 62 15.56 -9.97 13.24
C ARG A 62 14.26 -10.52 12.65
N PHE A 63 13.17 -10.28 13.38
CA PHE A 63 11.83 -10.64 12.95
C PHE A 63 11.20 -9.55 12.09
N LEU A 64 10.42 -9.97 11.10
CA LEU A 64 9.60 -9.07 10.28
C LEU A 64 8.11 -9.34 10.59
N PRO A 65 7.23 -8.34 10.43
CA PRO A 65 5.80 -8.58 10.39
C PRO A 65 5.43 -9.70 9.39
N PRO A 66 4.43 -10.55 9.68
CA PRO A 66 4.14 -11.75 8.89
C PRO A 66 4.05 -11.52 7.37
N VAL A 67 3.39 -10.46 6.94
CA VAL A 67 3.27 -10.09 5.52
C VAL A 67 4.64 -9.79 4.91
N LEU A 68 5.48 -9.03 5.61
CA LEU A 68 6.83 -8.68 5.14
C LEU A 68 7.77 -9.89 5.17
N ALA A 69 7.67 -10.76 6.18
CA ALA A 69 8.41 -12.02 6.25
C ALA A 69 8.06 -12.94 5.08
N ARG A 70 6.76 -13.11 4.81
CA ARG A 70 6.27 -13.91 3.68
C ARG A 70 6.74 -13.34 2.35
N ALA A 71 6.68 -12.02 2.17
CA ALA A 71 7.22 -11.36 0.98
C ALA A 71 8.74 -11.60 0.81
N ALA A 72 9.51 -11.51 1.90
CA ALA A 72 10.96 -11.75 1.89
C ALA A 72 11.30 -13.17 1.40
N ILE A 73 10.53 -14.17 1.82
CA ILE A 73 10.69 -15.57 1.37
C ILE A 73 10.38 -15.72 -0.12
N VAL A 74 9.32 -15.07 -0.61
CA VAL A 74 8.97 -15.08 -2.05
C VAL A 74 10.10 -14.49 -2.89
N VAL A 75 10.61 -13.32 -2.49
CA VAL A 75 11.72 -12.66 -3.19
C VAL A 75 12.98 -13.51 -3.14
N PHE A 76 13.29 -14.09 -1.98
CA PHE A 76 14.42 -14.98 -1.81
C PHE A 76 14.33 -16.19 -2.73
N LEU A 77 13.17 -16.86 -2.76
CA LEU A 77 12.90 -17.98 -3.66
C LEU A 77 13.02 -17.57 -5.14
N ASN A 78 12.42 -16.46 -5.55
CA ASN A 78 12.49 -16.00 -6.94
C ASN A 78 13.93 -15.74 -7.39
N LYS A 79 14.73 -15.09 -6.54
CA LYS A 79 16.14 -14.83 -6.84
C LYS A 79 16.98 -16.12 -6.86
N LEU A 80 16.67 -17.10 -6.00
CA LEU A 80 17.34 -18.41 -5.99
C LEU A 80 17.04 -19.21 -7.27
N LEU A 81 15.81 -19.15 -7.78
CA LEU A 81 15.44 -19.81 -9.03
C LEU A 81 16.05 -19.13 -10.26
N SER A 82 16.41 -17.86 -10.12
CA SER A 82 17.03 -17.05 -11.18
C SER A 82 18.56 -17.06 -11.15
N SER A 83 19.19 -17.68 -10.15
CA SER A 83 20.65 -17.75 -10.01
C SER A 83 21.26 -19.00 -10.66
N ASP A 84 22.58 -19.05 -10.74
CA ASP A 84 23.33 -20.15 -11.37
C ASP A 84 23.05 -21.52 -10.68
N SER A 85 23.33 -22.60 -11.40
CA SER A 85 23.04 -24.00 -11.02
C SER A 85 23.81 -24.52 -9.78
N SER A 86 24.39 -23.67 -8.93
CA SER A 86 25.06 -24.08 -7.69
C SER A 86 24.10 -24.35 -6.54
N VAL A 87 22.87 -23.82 -6.61
CA VAL A 87 21.82 -24.01 -5.60
C VAL A 87 21.23 -25.42 -5.69
N ARG A 88 21.01 -26.06 -4.54
CA ARG A 88 20.39 -27.39 -4.45
C ARG A 88 18.88 -27.30 -4.35
N ARG A 89 18.19 -28.32 -4.86
CA ARG A 89 16.71 -28.38 -4.87
C ARG A 89 16.08 -28.34 -3.48
N SER A 90 16.76 -28.82 -2.44
CA SER A 90 16.22 -28.89 -1.07
C SER A 90 15.80 -27.54 -0.51
N LEU A 91 16.57 -26.48 -0.75
CA LEU A 91 16.29 -25.16 -0.19
C LEU A 91 15.07 -24.49 -0.87
N PRO A 92 14.97 -24.39 -2.21
CA PRO A 92 13.77 -23.88 -2.87
C PRO A 92 12.50 -24.65 -2.51
N VAL A 93 12.57 -25.98 -2.40
CA VAL A 93 11.42 -26.80 -1.98
C VAL A 93 10.99 -26.47 -0.55
N LEU A 94 11.93 -26.31 0.39
CA LEU A 94 11.63 -25.89 1.77
C LEU A 94 10.95 -24.51 1.81
N LEU A 95 11.41 -23.57 0.99
CA LEU A 95 10.82 -22.23 0.89
C LEU A 95 9.39 -22.30 0.33
N GLN A 96 9.14 -23.11 -0.71
CA GLN A 96 7.79 -23.31 -1.24
C GLN A 96 6.86 -23.93 -0.18
N GLN A 97 7.33 -24.96 0.55
CA GLN A 97 6.57 -25.57 1.65
C GLN A 97 6.24 -24.56 2.74
N THR A 98 7.21 -23.69 3.08
CA THR A 98 7.00 -22.60 4.04
C THR A 98 5.92 -21.63 3.54
N LEU A 99 5.94 -21.25 2.26
CA LEU A 99 4.94 -20.36 1.66
C LEU A 99 3.54 -20.99 1.60
N ALA A 100 3.43 -22.32 1.64
CA ALA A 100 2.15 -23.02 1.71
C ALA A 100 1.49 -22.96 3.10
N LEU A 101 2.24 -22.58 4.16
CA LEU A 101 1.69 -22.41 5.50
C LEU A 101 0.75 -21.20 5.58
N SER A 102 -0.25 -21.28 6.46
CA SER A 102 -1.16 -20.16 6.75
C SER A 102 -0.62 -19.20 7.81
N SER A 103 0.29 -19.64 8.68
CA SER A 103 0.80 -18.86 9.82
C SER A 103 2.22 -19.28 10.22
N GLY A 104 2.83 -18.55 11.17
CA GLY A 104 4.18 -18.83 11.69
C GLY A 104 5.29 -17.94 11.12
N PHE A 105 4.96 -17.03 10.21
CA PHE A 105 5.92 -16.11 9.58
C PHE A 105 6.53 -15.08 10.54
N ASP A 106 5.85 -14.79 11.65
CA ASP A 106 6.33 -13.96 12.76
C ASP A 106 7.56 -14.54 13.48
N LYS A 107 7.80 -15.85 13.34
CA LYS A 107 8.89 -16.58 13.99
C LYS A 107 10.13 -16.74 13.10
N ILE A 108 10.07 -16.22 11.87
CA ILE A 108 11.14 -16.38 10.90
C ILE A 108 12.22 -15.33 11.14
N ASP A 109 13.43 -15.81 11.36
CA ASP A 109 14.55 -14.97 11.75
C ASP A 109 15.47 -14.65 10.56
N PHE A 110 15.56 -13.38 10.19
CA PHE A 110 16.36 -12.89 9.07
C PHE A 110 17.73 -12.35 9.50
N SER A 111 18.16 -12.59 10.74
CA SER A 111 19.43 -12.09 11.28
C SER A 111 20.67 -12.71 10.63
N SER A 112 20.57 -13.97 10.22
CA SER A 112 21.67 -14.76 9.68
C SER A 112 21.16 -15.94 8.85
N PRO A 113 21.97 -16.49 7.93
CA PRO A 113 21.61 -17.68 7.17
C PRO A 113 21.23 -18.88 8.06
N ALA A 114 21.94 -19.05 9.17
CA ALA A 114 21.70 -20.13 10.13
C ALA A 114 20.36 -19.97 10.85
N ALA A 115 20.09 -18.77 11.36
CA ALA A 115 18.83 -18.47 12.04
C ALA A 115 17.63 -18.59 11.09
N LEU A 116 17.78 -18.15 9.83
CA LEU A 116 16.75 -18.33 8.80
C LEU A 116 16.48 -19.82 8.58
N LEU A 117 17.52 -20.63 8.33
CA LEU A 117 17.34 -22.06 8.09
C LEU A 117 16.69 -22.76 9.29
N HIS A 118 17.16 -22.49 10.50
CA HIS A 118 16.60 -23.06 11.72
C HIS A 118 15.12 -22.69 11.90
N SER A 119 14.77 -21.43 11.69
CA SER A 119 13.37 -20.98 11.80
C SER A 119 12.48 -21.58 10.72
N LEU A 120 12.93 -21.69 9.46
CA LEU A 120 12.22 -22.36 8.37
C LEU A 120 11.97 -23.85 8.65
N CYS A 121 12.99 -24.57 9.11
CA CYS A 121 12.86 -25.97 9.48
C CYS A 121 11.91 -26.17 10.67
N SER A 122 11.99 -25.28 11.68
CA SER A 122 11.12 -25.31 12.86
C SER A 122 9.64 -25.16 12.49
N ILE A 123 9.29 -24.18 11.65
CA ILE A 123 7.88 -23.95 11.27
C ILE A 123 7.33 -25.00 10.30
N THR A 124 8.18 -25.66 9.52
CA THR A 124 7.78 -26.74 8.59
C THR A 124 7.85 -28.13 9.23
N ASN A 125 8.32 -28.25 10.48
CA ASN A 125 8.63 -29.52 11.14
C ASN A 125 9.61 -30.39 10.33
N THR A 126 10.53 -29.76 9.61
CA THR A 126 11.57 -30.44 8.83
C THR A 126 12.83 -30.59 9.69
N ASP A 127 13.48 -31.74 9.63
CA ASP A 127 14.76 -31.93 10.32
C ASP A 127 15.86 -31.11 9.62
N VAL A 128 16.52 -30.22 10.37
CA VAL A 128 17.63 -29.39 9.90
C VAL A 128 18.75 -30.23 9.31
N SER A 129 18.97 -31.46 9.81
CA SER A 129 19.99 -32.37 9.28
C SER A 129 19.73 -32.79 7.82
N THR A 130 18.47 -32.73 7.38
CA THR A 130 18.06 -33.11 6.02
C THR A 130 18.20 -31.97 5.01
N VAL A 131 18.28 -30.72 5.49
CA VAL A 131 18.47 -29.53 4.65
C VAL A 131 19.87 -28.96 4.94
N SER A 132 20.88 -29.54 4.32
CA SER A 132 22.21 -28.92 4.34
C SER A 132 22.21 -27.67 3.46
N VAL A 133 22.98 -26.65 3.85
CA VAL A 133 23.20 -25.40 3.10
C VAL A 133 24.69 -25.29 2.77
N SER A 134 24.99 -24.91 1.53
CA SER A 134 26.33 -24.87 0.96
C SER A 134 26.93 -23.48 1.14
N PRO A 135 28.25 -23.32 1.07
CA PRO A 135 28.88 -22.00 1.15
C PRO A 135 28.33 -21.02 0.10
N ASP A 136 28.00 -21.51 -1.10
CA ASP A 136 27.40 -20.71 -2.17
C ASP A 136 25.98 -20.21 -1.79
N GLU A 137 25.17 -21.07 -1.15
CA GLU A 137 23.82 -20.70 -0.69
C GLU A 137 23.86 -19.75 0.51
N ILE A 138 24.86 -19.88 1.38
CA ILE A 138 25.13 -18.94 2.48
C ILE A 138 25.50 -17.57 1.92
N GLY A 139 26.46 -17.51 1.00
CA GLY A 139 26.85 -16.26 0.34
C GLY A 139 25.70 -15.65 -0.46
N PHE A 140 24.78 -16.47 -0.98
CA PHE A 140 23.59 -15.99 -1.65
C PHE A 140 22.65 -15.26 -0.68
N PHE A 141 22.41 -15.82 0.51
CA PHE A 141 21.62 -15.15 1.55
C PHE A 141 22.16 -13.74 1.84
N GLU A 142 23.47 -13.66 2.12
CA GLU A 142 24.14 -12.42 2.49
C GLU A 142 24.10 -11.34 1.38
N THR A 143 24.06 -11.76 0.12
CA THR A 143 24.14 -10.85 -1.04
C THR A 143 22.80 -10.58 -1.72
N SER A 144 21.75 -11.33 -1.42
CA SER A 144 20.46 -11.25 -2.12
C SER A 144 19.62 -10.00 -1.80
N SER A 145 19.82 -9.42 -0.61
CA SER A 145 19.01 -8.33 -0.05
C SER A 145 17.49 -8.59 -0.17
N SER A 146 17.08 -9.86 0.03
CA SER A 146 15.71 -10.30 -0.21
C SER A 146 14.70 -9.59 0.69
N ALA A 147 15.04 -9.36 1.96
CA ALA A 147 14.19 -8.65 2.92
C ALA A 147 13.98 -7.19 2.51
N GLU A 148 15.04 -6.45 2.18
CA GLU A 148 14.95 -5.05 1.78
C GLU A 148 14.14 -4.89 0.48
N VAL A 149 14.42 -5.73 -0.52
CA VAL A 149 13.71 -5.71 -1.81
C VAL A 149 12.23 -6.09 -1.61
N ALA A 150 11.93 -7.04 -0.72
CA ALA A 150 10.56 -7.41 -0.41
C ALA A 150 9.78 -6.29 0.26
N ILE A 151 10.36 -5.60 1.25
CA ILE A 151 9.71 -4.46 1.91
C ILE A 151 9.46 -3.34 0.87
N ALA A 152 10.45 -3.05 0.03
CA ALA A 152 10.31 -2.08 -1.06
C ALA A 152 9.23 -2.48 -2.08
N ALA A 153 9.07 -3.78 -2.38
CA ALA A 153 8.01 -4.28 -3.26
C ALA A 153 6.61 -4.15 -2.66
N ILE A 154 6.47 -4.40 -1.35
CA ILE A 154 5.20 -4.16 -0.65
C ILE A 154 4.87 -2.67 -0.62
N LEU A 155 5.87 -1.82 -0.34
CA LEU A 155 5.74 -0.36 -0.40
C LEU A 155 5.31 0.11 -1.80
N ASP A 156 5.99 -0.34 -2.86
CA ASP A 156 5.66 -0.01 -4.25
C ASP A 156 4.22 -0.38 -4.60
N CYS A 157 3.80 -1.62 -4.30
CA CYS A 157 2.43 -2.08 -4.58
C CYS A 157 1.39 -1.23 -3.85
N CYS A 158 1.59 -1.00 -2.56
CA CYS A 158 0.66 -0.23 -1.73
C CYS A 158 0.63 1.26 -2.12
N ALA A 159 1.78 1.87 -2.38
CA ALA A 159 1.89 3.27 -2.76
C ALA A 159 1.32 3.55 -4.15
N THR A 160 1.53 2.62 -5.11
CA THR A 160 0.91 2.69 -6.44
C THR A 160 -0.61 2.70 -6.36
N ALA A 161 -1.21 1.83 -5.53
CA ALA A 161 -2.65 1.84 -5.31
C ALA A 161 -3.13 3.15 -4.65
N LEU A 162 -2.32 3.69 -3.73
CA LEU A 162 -2.65 4.91 -2.99
C LEU A 162 -2.73 6.17 -3.85
N ILE A 163 -2.03 6.25 -4.99
CA ILE A 163 -2.10 7.41 -5.89
C ILE A 163 -3.56 7.75 -6.20
N ARG A 164 -4.30 6.79 -6.76
CA ARG A 164 -5.69 7.00 -7.18
C ARG A 164 -6.64 7.20 -6.01
N VAL A 165 -6.40 6.50 -4.91
CA VAL A 165 -7.19 6.66 -3.68
C VAL A 165 -7.02 8.07 -3.12
N SER A 166 -5.79 8.59 -3.07
CA SER A 166 -5.55 9.93 -2.57
C SER A 166 -6.24 11.00 -3.42
N ASP A 167 -6.21 10.90 -4.76
CA ASP A 167 -6.91 11.84 -5.64
C ASP A 167 -8.43 11.82 -5.40
N ALA A 168 -9.00 10.62 -5.26
CA ALA A 168 -10.42 10.42 -4.98
C ALA A 168 -10.83 11.06 -3.65
N VAL A 169 -10.05 10.82 -2.59
CA VAL A 169 -10.30 11.39 -1.26
C VAL A 169 -10.18 12.91 -1.28
N ALA A 170 -9.14 13.44 -1.91
CA ALA A 170 -8.95 14.88 -2.05
C ALA A 170 -10.09 15.54 -2.83
N ALA A 171 -10.56 14.91 -3.92
CA ALA A 171 -11.69 15.39 -4.70
C ALA A 171 -13.00 15.41 -3.87
N LEU A 172 -13.29 14.37 -3.10
CA LEU A 172 -14.43 14.35 -2.18
C LEU A 172 -14.35 15.49 -1.16
N SER A 173 -13.18 15.71 -0.56
CA SER A 173 -12.95 16.84 0.36
C SER A 173 -13.10 18.20 -0.32
N CYS A 174 -12.66 18.35 -1.57
CA CYS A 174 -12.88 19.58 -2.34
C CYS A 174 -14.38 19.90 -2.46
N GLU A 175 -15.22 18.90 -2.71
CA GLU A 175 -16.67 19.11 -2.80
C GLU A 175 -17.32 19.38 -1.45
N ALA A 176 -16.97 18.58 -0.43
CA ALA A 176 -17.44 18.75 0.94
C ALA A 176 -17.14 20.16 1.47
N ARG A 177 -15.98 20.72 1.11
CA ARG A 177 -15.55 22.06 1.51
C ARG A 177 -15.84 23.15 0.50
N ARG A 178 -16.43 22.81 -0.65
CA ARG A 178 -16.70 23.74 -1.76
C ARG A 178 -15.44 24.51 -2.17
N ALA A 179 -14.29 23.83 -2.12
CA ALA A 179 -12.96 24.39 -2.31
C ALA A 179 -12.81 25.01 -3.70
N ASP A 180 -12.03 26.08 -3.80
CA ASP A 180 -11.66 26.69 -5.07
C ASP A 180 -10.90 25.69 -5.96
N LEU A 181 -11.20 25.71 -7.26
CA LEU A 181 -10.62 24.81 -8.25
C LEU A 181 -9.47 25.45 -9.04
N ALA A 182 -9.21 26.75 -8.83
CA ALA A 182 -8.09 27.46 -9.46
C ALA A 182 -6.74 26.78 -9.22
N ALA A 183 -6.59 26.07 -8.08
CA ALA A 183 -5.40 25.26 -7.78
C ALA A 183 -5.07 24.21 -8.85
N PHE A 184 -6.08 23.76 -9.61
CA PHE A 184 -5.93 22.73 -10.63
C PHE A 184 -5.80 23.33 -12.05
N ASP A 185 -5.83 24.65 -12.20
CA ASP A 185 -5.60 25.37 -13.47
C ASP A 185 -4.10 25.55 -13.75
N LEU A 186 -3.37 24.43 -13.76
CA LEU A 186 -1.94 24.43 -14.07
C LEU A 186 -1.69 24.53 -15.58
N PRO A 187 -0.66 25.29 -16.01
CA PRO A 187 -0.24 25.33 -17.40
C PRO A 187 0.31 23.96 -17.86
N VAL A 188 0.31 23.72 -19.17
CA VAL A 188 0.79 22.46 -19.74
C VAL A 188 2.29 22.29 -19.45
N SER A 189 2.69 21.09 -19.02
CA SER A 189 4.07 20.80 -18.60
C SER A 189 5.12 20.97 -19.71
N GLY A 190 4.73 20.86 -21.00
CA GLY A 190 5.63 20.92 -22.15
C GLY A 190 6.44 22.21 -22.27
N ASP A 191 5.97 23.30 -21.67
CA ASP A 191 6.61 24.62 -21.73
C ASP A 191 7.50 24.92 -20.51
N GLY A 192 7.71 23.94 -19.61
CA GLY A 192 8.56 24.08 -18.41
C GLY A 192 7.93 24.87 -17.25
N PHE A 193 6.68 25.33 -17.39
CA PHE A 193 5.95 26.06 -16.34
C PHE A 193 5.36 25.16 -15.26
N SER A 194 5.31 23.85 -15.48
CA SER A 194 4.77 22.90 -14.50
C SER A 194 5.41 21.53 -14.63
N ARG A 195 5.48 20.80 -13.52
CA ARG A 195 5.91 19.39 -13.53
C ARG A 195 4.79 18.54 -14.10
N LYS A 196 5.18 17.51 -14.87
CA LYS A 196 4.24 16.59 -15.49
C LYS A 196 3.31 15.94 -14.47
N ASP A 197 3.87 15.43 -13.38
CA ASP A 197 3.08 14.72 -12.37
C ASP A 197 2.10 15.67 -11.64
N ASP A 198 2.46 16.94 -11.44
CA ASP A 198 1.55 17.96 -10.89
C ASP A 198 0.38 18.24 -11.85
N THR A 199 0.67 18.36 -13.16
CA THR A 199 -0.38 18.57 -14.17
C THR A 199 -1.29 17.36 -14.32
N ASP A 200 -0.75 16.14 -14.20
CA ASP A 200 -1.52 14.91 -14.26
C ASP A 200 -2.47 14.79 -13.04
N VAL A 201 -2.01 15.16 -11.84
CA VAL A 201 -2.87 15.24 -10.63
C VAL A 201 -4.00 16.24 -10.85
N ALA A 202 -3.68 17.45 -11.31
CA ALA A 202 -4.65 18.49 -11.51
C ALA A 202 -5.72 18.10 -12.54
N ALA A 203 -5.30 17.45 -13.64
CA ALA A 203 -6.22 16.92 -14.65
C ALA A 203 -7.13 15.81 -14.09
N ASP A 204 -6.56 14.85 -13.35
CA ASP A 204 -7.34 13.75 -12.76
C ASP A 204 -8.39 14.26 -11.76
N ILE A 205 -8.02 15.20 -10.87
CA ILE A 205 -8.96 15.79 -9.91
C ILE A 205 -10.05 16.59 -10.63
N LYS A 206 -9.72 17.37 -11.66
CA LYS A 206 -10.72 18.06 -12.49
C LYS A 206 -11.70 17.08 -13.14
N MET A 207 -11.22 15.94 -13.61
CA MET A 207 -12.08 14.90 -14.18
C MET A 207 -13.02 14.30 -13.14
N LEU A 208 -12.54 14.06 -11.91
CA LEU A 208 -13.38 13.59 -10.81
C LEU A 208 -14.50 14.60 -10.46
N LEU A 209 -14.14 15.88 -10.45
CA LEU A 209 -15.02 17.01 -10.13
C LEU A 209 -15.88 17.50 -11.30
N PHE A 210 -15.75 16.89 -12.48
CA PHE A 210 -16.42 17.32 -13.68
C PHE A 210 -17.95 17.35 -13.50
N GLY A 211 -18.56 18.53 -13.74
CA GLY A 211 -20.00 18.75 -13.58
C GLY A 211 -20.46 19.12 -12.16
N SER A 212 -19.52 19.25 -11.20
CA SER A 212 -19.83 19.68 -9.84
C SER A 212 -20.41 21.09 -9.82
N LYS A 213 -21.46 21.30 -9.02
CA LYS A 213 -22.00 22.63 -8.67
C LYS A 213 -21.65 23.02 -7.22
N LEU A 214 -20.83 22.22 -6.56
CA LEU A 214 -20.47 22.38 -5.16
C LEU A 214 -19.16 23.14 -4.99
N ALA A 215 -18.10 22.68 -5.67
CA ALA A 215 -16.78 23.28 -5.65
C ALA A 215 -16.69 24.65 -6.35
N GLY A 216 -15.58 25.36 -6.15
CA GLY A 216 -15.28 26.67 -6.75
C GLY A 216 -15.75 27.88 -5.94
N LYS A 217 -15.86 27.79 -4.61
CA LYS A 217 -16.46 28.86 -3.78
C LYS A 217 -15.58 29.37 -2.64
N ASN A 218 -14.75 28.50 -2.07
CA ASN A 218 -13.98 28.80 -0.87
C ASN A 218 -12.49 28.65 -1.17
N ASP A 219 -11.75 29.76 -1.09
CA ASP A 219 -10.30 29.71 -1.12
C ASP A 219 -9.77 29.20 0.22
N LEU A 220 -9.20 27.99 0.20
CA LEU A 220 -8.72 27.28 1.37
C LEU A 220 -7.29 26.78 1.11
N PRO A 221 -6.27 27.32 1.80
CA PRO A 221 -4.86 27.06 1.46
C PRO A 221 -4.44 25.58 1.45
N VAL A 222 -5.10 24.74 2.26
CA VAL A 222 -4.78 23.31 2.35
C VAL A 222 -5.04 22.55 1.03
N PHE A 223 -5.93 23.07 0.17
CA PHE A 223 -6.25 22.47 -1.13
C PHE A 223 -5.28 22.92 -2.23
N LEU A 224 -4.64 24.08 -2.08
CA LEU A 224 -3.69 24.63 -3.05
C LEU A 224 -2.43 23.76 -3.23
N GLN A 225 -2.07 22.99 -2.19
CA GLN A 225 -0.87 22.15 -2.18
C GLN A 225 -1.10 20.75 -2.78
N ILE A 226 -2.33 20.40 -3.13
CA ILE A 226 -2.66 19.05 -3.62
C ILE A 226 -1.84 18.70 -4.88
N PRO A 227 -1.81 19.52 -5.95
CA PRO A 227 -1.10 19.15 -7.17
C PRO A 227 0.39 18.87 -6.93
N SER A 228 1.08 19.73 -6.18
CA SER A 228 2.52 19.59 -5.96
C SER A 228 2.88 18.45 -5.02
N SER A 229 2.14 18.27 -3.92
CA SER A 229 2.41 17.19 -2.96
C SER A 229 2.10 15.81 -3.54
N PHE A 230 0.99 15.67 -4.27
CA PHE A 230 0.60 14.41 -4.87
C PHE A 230 1.41 14.13 -6.14
N GLY A 231 1.80 15.17 -6.89
CA GLY A 231 2.70 15.04 -8.03
C GLY A 231 4.06 14.49 -7.62
N LEU A 232 4.65 15.03 -6.54
CA LEU A 232 5.89 14.50 -5.97
C LEU A 232 5.73 13.05 -5.47
N PHE A 233 4.58 12.70 -4.89
CA PHE A 233 4.29 11.32 -4.51
C PHE A 233 4.26 10.38 -5.72
N ARG A 234 3.57 10.76 -6.81
CA ARG A 234 3.53 9.98 -8.05
C ARG A 234 4.92 9.80 -8.65
N GLU A 235 5.73 10.84 -8.66
CA GLU A 235 7.12 10.79 -9.14
C GLU A 235 7.96 9.80 -8.31
N ALA A 236 7.85 9.86 -6.98
CA ALA A 236 8.56 8.97 -6.07
C ALA A 236 8.13 7.52 -6.25
N VAL A 237 6.82 7.26 -6.35
CA VAL A 237 6.29 5.92 -6.61
C VAL A 237 6.77 5.38 -7.95
N ARG A 238 6.72 6.17 -9.03
CA ARG A 238 7.20 5.73 -10.36
C ARG A 238 8.68 5.37 -10.34
N SER A 239 9.49 6.16 -9.63
CA SER A 239 10.94 5.93 -9.50
C SER A 239 11.23 4.66 -8.71
N LEU A 240 10.53 4.46 -7.57
CA LEU A 240 10.62 3.24 -6.78
C LEU A 240 10.17 2.01 -7.59
N HIS A 241 9.03 2.09 -8.27
CA HIS A 241 8.47 1.02 -9.09
C HIS A 241 9.47 0.51 -10.14
N ALA A 242 10.11 1.44 -10.87
CA ALA A 242 11.10 1.10 -11.88
C ALA A 242 12.30 0.34 -11.28
N CYS A 243 12.79 0.78 -10.11
CA CYS A 243 13.91 0.15 -9.42
C CYS A 243 13.53 -1.22 -8.84
N VAL A 244 12.42 -1.30 -8.11
CA VAL A 244 11.94 -2.54 -7.46
C VAL A 244 11.71 -3.64 -8.47
N ARG A 245 11.13 -3.33 -9.65
CA ARG A 245 10.90 -4.33 -10.70
C ARG A 245 12.19 -4.98 -11.18
N ILE A 246 13.28 -4.21 -11.27
CA ILE A 246 14.61 -4.70 -11.62
C ILE A 246 15.14 -5.55 -10.47
N GLU A 247 15.07 -5.05 -9.23
CA GLU A 247 15.66 -5.75 -8.08
C GLU A 247 14.93 -7.02 -7.67
N LEU A 248 13.62 -7.12 -7.89
CA LEU A 248 12.86 -8.37 -7.69
C LEU A 248 13.36 -9.50 -8.59
N ASN A 249 13.86 -9.15 -9.77
CA ASN A 249 14.24 -10.07 -10.83
C ASN A 249 15.76 -10.08 -11.10
N SER A 250 16.55 -9.48 -10.21
CA SER A 250 18.00 -9.44 -10.36
C SER A 250 18.63 -10.77 -9.97
N SER A 251 19.51 -11.29 -10.83
CA SER A 251 20.30 -12.49 -10.52
C SER A 251 21.43 -12.16 -9.55
N VAL A 252 21.64 -12.98 -8.52
CA VAL A 252 22.79 -12.87 -7.61
C VAL A 252 23.98 -13.62 -8.22
N LYS A 253 25.13 -12.94 -8.38
CA LYS A 253 26.35 -13.54 -8.93
C LYS A 253 27.39 -13.74 -7.81
N LEU A 254 27.69 -14.98 -7.46
CA LEU A 254 28.57 -15.37 -6.35
C LEU A 254 30.09 -15.39 -6.70
N ARG A 255 30.52 -14.67 -7.75
CA ARG A 255 31.87 -14.85 -8.33
C ARG A 255 32.99 -14.50 -7.33
N LYS A 256 34.08 -15.30 -7.33
CA LYS A 256 35.29 -15.13 -6.48
C LYS A 256 35.82 -13.68 -6.52
N PRO A 257 36.30 -13.13 -5.39
CA PRO A 257 36.88 -11.79 -5.32
C PRO A 257 38.26 -11.80 -6.00
N THR A 258 38.27 -11.66 -7.32
CA THR A 258 39.44 -11.09 -8.00
C THR A 258 39.33 -9.59 -7.82
N GLY A 259 40.32 -9.01 -7.13
CA GLY A 259 40.28 -7.67 -6.55
C GLY A 259 39.66 -6.57 -7.40
N THR A 260 39.18 -5.56 -6.67
CA THR A 260 38.46 -4.35 -7.07
C THR A 260 36.98 -4.53 -7.45
N GLU A 261 36.15 -4.03 -6.53
CA GLU A 261 34.78 -3.54 -6.65
C GLU A 261 33.61 -4.46 -6.24
N ASP A 262 33.09 -4.10 -5.06
CA ASP A 262 31.78 -4.38 -4.45
C ASP A 262 30.59 -4.12 -5.39
N GLY A 263 30.42 -4.96 -6.41
CA GLY A 263 29.42 -4.77 -7.47
C GLY A 263 27.94 -4.82 -7.05
N ASN A 264 27.61 -5.14 -5.80
CA ASN A 264 26.21 -5.23 -5.32
C ASN A 264 25.81 -4.19 -4.26
N TYR A 265 26.77 -3.47 -3.65
CA TYR A 265 26.47 -2.45 -2.64
C TYR A 265 25.70 -1.25 -3.22
N GLY A 266 25.95 -0.90 -4.49
CA GLY A 266 25.26 0.21 -5.17
C GLY A 266 23.75 -0.02 -5.41
N LYS A 267 23.29 -1.28 -5.47
CA LYS A 267 21.87 -1.61 -5.69
C LYS A 267 21.03 -1.54 -4.43
N LYS A 268 21.61 -1.92 -3.29
CA LYS A 268 20.95 -1.79 -1.98
C LYS A 268 20.79 -0.31 -1.59
N ALA A 269 21.81 0.51 -1.84
CA ALA A 269 21.77 1.94 -1.55
C ALA A 269 20.68 2.67 -2.36
N SER A 270 20.52 2.34 -3.64
CA SER A 270 19.52 3.01 -4.50
C SER A 270 18.07 2.74 -4.06
N VAL A 271 17.75 1.52 -3.63
CA VAL A 271 16.41 1.20 -3.08
C VAL A 271 16.13 2.01 -1.83
N VAL A 272 17.08 2.08 -0.89
CA VAL A 272 16.94 2.83 0.37
C VAL A 272 16.70 4.33 0.09
N ASP A 273 17.46 4.90 -0.84
CA ASP A 273 17.33 6.32 -1.22
C ASP A 273 15.98 6.62 -1.90
N LEU A 274 15.49 5.72 -2.76
CA LEU A 274 14.18 5.86 -3.39
C LEU A 274 13.03 5.70 -2.39
N VAL A 275 13.15 4.81 -1.41
CA VAL A 275 12.16 4.67 -0.33
C VAL A 275 12.14 5.91 0.57
N TRP A 276 13.30 6.53 0.82
CA TRP A 276 13.35 7.82 1.50
C TRP A 276 12.72 8.94 0.67
N PHE A 277 12.97 8.95 -0.64
CA PHE A 277 12.33 9.89 -1.56
C PHE A 277 10.80 9.74 -1.55
N LEU A 278 10.29 8.52 -1.36
CA LEU A 278 8.86 8.24 -1.15
C LEU A 278 8.32 8.73 0.21
N ALA A 279 9.08 8.57 1.29
CA ALA A 279 8.63 8.93 2.64
C ALA A 279 8.30 10.44 2.78
N LYS A 280 9.06 11.31 2.11
CA LYS A 280 8.88 12.77 2.18
C LYS A 280 7.49 13.25 1.73
N PRO A 281 7.02 12.96 0.50
CA PRO A 281 5.68 13.35 0.07
C PRO A 281 4.59 12.68 0.90
N MET A 282 4.79 11.46 1.42
CA MET A 282 3.82 10.83 2.33
C MET A 282 3.58 11.65 3.59
N LYS A 283 4.64 12.23 4.18
CA LYS A 283 4.50 13.16 5.32
C LYS A 283 3.65 14.37 4.95
N THR A 284 3.98 15.04 3.85
CA THR A 284 3.25 16.25 3.42
C THR A 284 1.79 15.94 3.08
N MET A 285 1.52 14.81 2.44
CA MET A 285 0.17 14.34 2.16
C MET A 285 -0.61 14.05 3.44
N ALA A 286 0.02 13.38 4.42
CA ALA A 286 -0.61 13.12 5.72
C ALA A 286 -0.95 14.42 6.47
N GLU A 287 -0.02 15.39 6.51
CA GLU A 287 -0.25 16.73 7.09
C GLU A 287 -1.44 17.42 6.43
N SER A 288 -1.45 17.47 5.09
CA SER A 288 -2.52 18.12 4.34
C SER A 288 -3.87 17.39 4.50
N SER A 289 -3.86 16.06 4.46
CA SER A 289 -5.06 15.21 4.63
C SER A 289 -5.67 15.34 6.02
N PHE A 290 -4.85 15.31 7.07
CA PHE A 290 -5.28 15.50 8.45
C PHE A 290 -5.93 16.88 8.67
N GLU A 291 -5.37 17.94 8.08
CA GLU A 291 -5.96 19.27 8.14
C GLU A 291 -7.27 19.37 7.33
N ARG A 292 -7.37 18.73 6.17
CA ARG A 292 -8.64 18.63 5.42
C ARG A 292 -9.71 17.88 6.21
N ALA A 293 -9.36 16.78 6.88
CA ALA A 293 -10.24 16.05 7.77
C ALA A 293 -10.80 16.95 8.90
N LYS A 294 -9.94 17.73 9.57
CA LYS A 294 -10.39 18.72 10.57
C LYS A 294 -11.33 19.77 9.99
N LEU A 295 -11.07 20.27 8.78
CA LEU A 295 -11.96 21.22 8.12
C LEU A 295 -13.32 20.61 7.78
N ASN A 296 -13.37 19.31 7.42
CA ASN A 296 -14.63 18.59 7.22
C ASN A 296 -15.43 18.54 8.52
N ILE A 297 -14.79 18.20 9.66
CA ILE A 297 -15.47 18.19 10.97
C ILE A 297 -16.04 19.57 11.34
N LYS A 298 -15.24 20.63 11.14
CA LYS A 298 -15.67 22.02 11.42
C LYS A 298 -16.87 22.47 10.57
N SER A 299 -17.15 21.78 9.47
CA SER A 299 -18.27 22.12 8.58
C SER A 299 -19.62 21.57 9.02
N ILE A 300 -19.62 20.67 10.00
CA ILE A 300 -20.83 20.06 10.54
C ILE A 300 -21.60 21.12 11.33
N VAL A 301 -22.88 21.29 10.98
CA VAL A 301 -23.77 22.33 11.54
C VAL A 301 -24.27 21.94 12.94
N ASP A 302 -24.53 20.66 13.18
CA ASP A 302 -24.98 20.16 14.47
C ASP A 302 -23.80 20.09 15.45
N GLU A 303 -23.85 20.92 16.48
CA GLU A 303 -22.82 21.05 17.52
C GLU A 303 -22.57 19.78 18.33
N ASN A 304 -23.63 19.02 18.61
CA ASN A 304 -23.52 17.78 19.40
C ASN A 304 -22.82 16.71 18.56
N VAL A 305 -23.28 16.54 17.32
CA VAL A 305 -22.70 15.60 16.36
C VAL A 305 -21.24 15.96 16.06
N ARG A 306 -20.95 17.26 15.89
CA ARG A 306 -19.58 17.74 15.67
C ARG A 306 -18.67 17.41 16.84
N SER A 307 -19.11 17.71 18.08
CA SER A 307 -18.31 17.46 19.28
C SER A 307 -18.04 15.97 19.50
N GLU A 308 -19.02 15.13 19.19
CA GLU A 308 -18.88 13.67 19.24
C GLU A 308 -17.86 13.16 18.21
N ILE A 309 -17.98 13.60 16.95
CA ILE A 309 -17.04 13.24 15.88
C ILE A 309 -15.63 13.76 16.17
N GLU A 310 -15.48 14.97 16.71
CA GLU A 310 -14.17 15.49 17.13
C GLU A 310 -13.53 14.61 18.21
N SER A 311 -14.33 14.16 19.18
CA SER A 311 -13.88 13.25 20.24
C SER A 311 -13.45 11.90 19.66
N LEU A 312 -14.23 11.34 18.72
CA LEU A 312 -13.90 10.08 18.05
C LEU A 312 -12.64 10.20 17.19
N PHE A 313 -12.55 11.23 16.36
CA PHE A 313 -11.39 11.50 15.51
C PHE A 313 -10.10 11.62 16.34
N LYS A 314 -10.14 12.34 17.47
CA LYS A 314 -8.98 12.45 18.39
C LYS A 314 -8.59 11.13 19.04
N LYS A 315 -9.55 10.22 19.27
CA LYS A 315 -9.32 8.94 19.94
C LYS A 315 -8.89 7.82 18.99
N GLN A 316 -9.41 7.81 17.77
CA GLN A 316 -9.33 6.67 16.86
C GLN A 316 -8.49 6.92 15.61
N CYS A 317 -8.36 8.17 15.15
CA CYS A 317 -7.39 8.47 14.10
C CYS A 317 -6.00 8.47 14.72
N VAL A 318 -5.00 8.02 13.96
CA VAL A 318 -3.57 8.17 14.30
C VAL A 318 -3.32 9.51 14.98
N VAL A 319 -2.78 9.43 16.21
CA VAL A 319 -2.33 10.62 16.93
C VAL A 319 -1.26 11.28 16.07
N PHE A 320 -1.59 12.44 15.50
CA PHE A 320 -0.77 13.06 14.47
C PHE A 320 0.64 13.42 14.97
N ASP A 321 0.79 13.68 16.26
CA ASP A 321 2.12 13.88 16.87
C ASP A 321 2.96 12.59 16.84
N GLY A 322 2.34 11.43 17.11
CA GLY A 322 2.99 10.12 16.94
C GLY A 322 3.38 9.82 15.48
N PHE A 323 2.65 10.35 14.50
CA PHE A 323 3.05 10.28 13.08
C PHE A 323 4.33 11.08 12.83
N LYS A 324 4.44 12.30 13.36
CA LYS A 324 5.65 13.14 13.22
C LYS A 324 6.85 12.53 13.91
N GLU A 325 6.68 11.98 15.11
CA GLU A 325 7.72 11.27 15.85
C GLU A 325 8.22 10.05 15.07
N THR A 326 7.30 9.28 14.50
CA THR A 326 7.65 8.14 13.63
C THR A 326 8.48 8.60 12.43
N PHE A 327 8.06 9.65 11.74
CA PHE A 327 8.82 10.22 10.63
C PHE A 327 10.21 10.69 11.04
N HIS A 328 10.34 11.31 12.22
CA HIS A 328 11.63 11.74 12.74
C HIS A 328 12.57 10.55 13.03
N SER A 329 12.06 9.49 13.65
CA SER A 329 12.83 8.25 13.87
C SER A 329 13.29 7.63 12.55
N ILE A 330 12.43 7.58 11.54
CA ILE A 330 12.77 7.12 10.19
C ILE A 330 13.91 7.96 9.58
N PHE A 331 13.85 9.28 9.74
CA PHE A 331 14.89 10.19 9.25
C PHE A 331 16.25 9.92 9.91
N VAL A 332 16.27 9.73 11.23
CA VAL A 332 17.50 9.39 11.97
C VAL A 332 18.08 8.07 11.45
N ASN A 333 17.26 7.02 11.38
CA ASN A 333 17.68 5.70 10.88
C ASN A 333 18.21 5.77 9.43
N TYR A 334 17.61 6.60 8.58
CA TYR A 334 18.07 6.82 7.22
C TYR A 334 19.47 7.47 7.17
N MET A 335 19.71 8.46 8.04
CA MET A 335 20.96 9.22 8.09
C MET A 335 22.11 8.40 8.67
N GLU A 336 21.82 7.57 9.68
CA GLU A 336 22.82 6.71 10.31
C GLU A 336 23.27 5.56 9.40
N ARG A 337 22.44 5.12 8.45
CA ARG A 337 22.75 4.06 7.46
C ARG A 337 23.05 2.67 8.07
N ASP A 338 22.80 2.48 9.37
CA ASP A 338 23.19 1.28 10.10
C ASP A 338 22.23 0.10 9.91
N ASP A 339 20.91 0.33 9.93
CA ASP A 339 19.90 -0.72 9.73
C ASP A 339 18.88 -0.35 8.65
N SER A 340 19.14 -0.80 7.43
CA SER A 340 18.24 -0.58 6.29
C SER A 340 16.89 -1.26 6.47
N ILE A 341 16.81 -2.41 7.15
CA ILE A 341 15.54 -3.12 7.33
C ILE A 341 14.65 -2.35 8.29
N ALA A 342 15.20 -1.90 9.42
CA ALA A 342 14.46 -1.07 10.38
C ALA A 342 13.97 0.25 9.74
N PHE A 343 14.81 0.90 8.93
CA PHE A 343 14.41 2.08 8.16
C PHE A 343 13.23 1.77 7.21
N LEU A 344 13.35 0.72 6.39
CA LEU A 344 12.32 0.36 5.41
C LEU A 344 11.00 -0.04 6.08
N GLN A 345 11.06 -0.76 7.20
CA GLN A 345 9.89 -1.09 8.02
C GLN A 345 9.22 0.17 8.57
N GLY A 346 10.01 1.13 9.07
CA GLY A 346 9.47 2.41 9.53
C GLY A 346 8.71 3.14 8.41
N VAL A 347 9.23 3.15 7.18
CA VAL A 347 8.52 3.75 6.03
C VAL A 347 7.25 2.97 5.67
N TYR A 348 7.24 1.65 5.80
CA TYR A 348 6.03 0.85 5.67
C TYR A 348 4.98 1.22 6.72
N ASP A 349 5.38 1.38 7.99
CA ASP A 349 4.46 1.81 9.05
C ASP A 349 3.92 3.23 8.81
N LEU A 350 4.76 4.12 8.27
CA LEU A 350 4.33 5.45 7.83
C LEU A 350 3.25 5.38 6.74
N LEU A 351 3.37 4.42 5.81
CA LEU A 351 2.38 4.19 4.76
C LEU A 351 1.06 3.70 5.33
N VAL A 352 1.11 2.77 6.29
CA VAL A 352 -0.10 2.29 6.99
C VAL A 352 -0.81 3.44 7.69
N LYS A 353 -0.07 4.30 8.40
CA LYS A 353 -0.65 5.48 9.05
C LYS A 353 -1.24 6.48 8.06
N LEU A 354 -0.59 6.71 6.92
CA LEU A 354 -1.13 7.57 5.85
C LEU A 354 -2.47 7.02 5.32
N ARG A 355 -2.57 5.70 5.11
CA ARG A 355 -3.84 5.07 4.69
C ARG A 355 -4.97 5.33 5.67
N GLU A 356 -4.67 5.23 6.96
CA GLU A 356 -5.65 5.48 8.01
C GLU A 356 -6.12 6.95 8.01
N ILE A 357 -5.19 7.91 7.90
CA ILE A 357 -5.52 9.33 7.81
C ILE A 357 -6.39 9.63 6.57
N LEU A 358 -6.06 9.04 5.42
CA LEU A 358 -6.86 9.16 4.20
C LEU A 358 -8.26 8.54 4.36
N ALA A 359 -8.37 7.40 5.03
CA ALA A 359 -9.67 6.76 5.31
C ALA A 359 -10.55 7.65 6.19
N TRP A 360 -9.97 8.26 7.23
CA TRP A 360 -10.67 9.26 8.05
C TRP A 360 -11.10 10.48 7.26
N GLU A 361 -10.22 11.04 6.43
CA GLU A 361 -10.56 12.16 5.55
C GLU A 361 -11.74 11.80 4.63
N ALA A 362 -11.69 10.63 4.01
CA ALA A 362 -12.75 10.12 3.13
C ALA A 362 -14.08 10.01 3.87
N ALA A 363 -14.10 9.32 5.01
CA ALA A 363 -15.29 9.11 5.82
C ALA A 363 -15.93 10.45 6.23
N LEU A 364 -15.11 11.41 6.66
CA LEU A 364 -15.57 12.74 7.07
C LEU A 364 -16.07 13.59 5.90
N ALA A 365 -15.44 13.50 4.73
CA ALA A 365 -15.91 14.16 3.51
C ALA A 365 -17.27 13.60 3.08
N LEU A 366 -17.41 12.26 3.06
CA LEU A 366 -18.67 11.58 2.76
C LEU A 366 -19.77 11.99 3.74
N PHE A 367 -19.50 11.96 5.03
CA PHE A 367 -20.44 12.38 6.06
C PHE A 367 -20.90 13.83 5.86
N SER A 368 -19.98 14.73 5.56
CA SER A 368 -20.29 16.15 5.31
C SER A 368 -21.19 16.32 4.08
N ILE A 369 -20.96 15.55 3.02
CA ILE A 369 -21.79 15.55 1.81
C ILE A 369 -23.17 14.93 2.08
N GLU A 370 -23.22 13.83 2.84
CA GLU A 370 -24.46 13.13 3.17
C GLU A 370 -25.33 13.88 4.17
N THR A 371 -24.77 14.73 5.02
CA THR A 371 -25.56 15.55 5.96
C THR A 371 -26.00 16.89 5.38
N ASP A 372 -25.48 17.30 4.22
CA ASP A 372 -25.91 18.54 3.54
C ASP A 372 -27.17 18.29 2.69
N ASP A 373 -28.32 18.69 3.21
CA ASP A 373 -29.63 18.57 2.54
C ASP A 373 -29.76 19.41 1.25
N SER A 374 -28.81 20.33 1.00
CA SER A 374 -28.77 21.11 -0.24
C SER A 374 -28.17 20.38 -1.44
N ILE A 375 -27.66 19.16 -1.23
CA ILE A 375 -27.00 18.32 -2.23
C ILE A 375 -27.98 17.32 -2.85
N GLU A 376 -27.94 17.19 -4.18
CA GLU A 376 -28.68 16.16 -4.91
C GLU A 376 -27.90 14.86 -4.83
N LYS A 377 -28.47 13.88 -4.11
CA LYS A 377 -27.87 12.56 -3.93
C LYS A 377 -28.52 11.63 -4.96
N ASN A 378 -27.78 11.26 -6.00
CA ASN A 378 -28.22 10.23 -6.93
C ASN A 378 -28.08 8.87 -6.25
N ARG A 379 -29.00 8.54 -5.33
CA ARG A 379 -29.25 7.13 -5.04
C ARG A 379 -30.00 6.59 -6.25
N GLY A 380 -29.48 5.56 -6.89
CA GLY A 380 -30.17 4.92 -8.00
C GLY A 380 -31.55 4.45 -7.54
N ASP A 381 -32.59 5.19 -7.91
CA ASP A 381 -33.98 4.72 -7.88
C ASP A 381 -34.10 3.62 -8.95
N ALA A 382 -33.59 2.44 -8.61
CA ALA A 382 -33.78 1.23 -9.37
C ALA A 382 -33.89 0.06 -8.39
N LEU A 383 -34.82 0.15 -7.44
CA LEU A 383 -35.47 -1.00 -6.80
C LEU A 383 -36.68 -0.48 -6.01
N VAL A 384 -37.85 -1.02 -6.36
CA VAL A 384 -39.18 -0.80 -5.73
C VAL A 384 -39.88 0.51 -6.11
N ASN A 385 -40.40 0.56 -7.35
CA ASN A 385 -41.82 0.87 -7.63
C ASN A 385 -42.05 0.94 -9.15
N ALA A 386 -42.01 -0.21 -9.82
CA ALA A 386 -42.63 -0.37 -11.12
C ALA A 386 -44.07 -0.88 -10.89
N GLN A 387 -45.03 0.03 -10.82
CA GLN A 387 -46.40 -0.29 -11.22
C GLN A 387 -46.59 0.15 -12.67
N PRO A 388 -47.12 -0.72 -13.56
CA PRO A 388 -47.33 -0.37 -14.95
C PRO A 388 -48.64 0.40 -15.14
N ASN A 389 -48.57 1.49 -15.93
CA ASN A 389 -49.64 2.16 -16.71
C ASN A 389 -51.03 2.37 -16.06
N GLY A 390 -51.66 3.54 -16.13
CA GLY A 390 -51.41 4.77 -16.88
C GLY A 390 -52.73 5.55 -16.93
N GLU A 391 -52.67 6.88 -17.09
CA GLU A 391 -53.64 7.67 -17.87
C GLU A 391 -53.31 9.17 -17.81
N ASN A 392 -53.59 9.84 -18.92
CA ASN A 392 -53.31 11.24 -19.21
C ASN A 392 -54.04 12.21 -18.28
N ALA A 393 -53.34 13.24 -17.80
CA ALA A 393 -53.97 14.54 -17.53
C ALA A 393 -52.95 15.69 -17.65
N LYS A 394 -53.14 16.53 -18.69
CA LYS A 394 -52.65 17.91 -18.74
C LYS A 394 -53.18 18.67 -17.52
N GLY A 395 -52.30 19.37 -16.81
CA GLY A 395 -52.71 20.28 -15.74
C GLY A 395 -51.56 21.16 -15.26
N ASP A 396 -51.66 22.45 -15.56
CA ASP A 396 -50.83 23.55 -15.07
C ASP A 396 -50.60 23.50 -13.55
N LYS A 397 -49.34 23.58 -13.09
CA LYS A 397 -48.96 24.30 -11.87
C LYS A 397 -47.59 24.96 -12.02
N LYS A 398 -47.63 26.23 -12.43
CA LYS A 398 -46.59 27.22 -12.23
C LYS A 398 -46.59 27.60 -10.74
N GLY A 399 -45.49 27.34 -10.02
CA GLY A 399 -45.31 27.91 -8.68
C GLY A 399 -44.67 27.01 -7.62
N GLU A 400 -43.42 26.61 -7.83
CA GLU A 400 -42.42 26.52 -6.75
C GLU A 400 -41.05 26.43 -7.45
N LYS A 401 -40.18 27.44 -7.25
CA LYS A 401 -38.78 27.31 -7.65
C LYS A 401 -38.21 26.17 -6.81
N LYS A 402 -38.25 24.93 -7.29
CA LYS A 402 -37.42 23.82 -6.79
C LYS A 402 -36.01 24.39 -6.68
N LYS A 403 -35.54 24.66 -5.46
CA LYS A 403 -34.14 25.01 -5.22
C LYS A 403 -33.33 23.94 -5.94
N LYS A 404 -32.64 24.30 -7.02
CA LYS A 404 -31.79 23.37 -7.78
C LYS A 404 -30.82 22.78 -6.77
N LYS A 405 -31.05 21.54 -6.34
CA LYS A 405 -30.12 20.82 -5.48
C LYS A 405 -28.77 20.80 -6.19
N LYS A 406 -27.70 21.01 -5.45
CA LYS A 406 -26.36 21.10 -6.03
C LYS A 406 -25.88 19.69 -6.31
N THR A 407 -25.43 19.46 -7.54
CA THR A 407 -24.95 18.16 -8.00
C THR A 407 -23.46 18.00 -7.71
N LEU A 408 -23.06 16.81 -7.28
CA LEU A 408 -21.67 16.39 -7.17
C LEU A 408 -21.04 16.24 -8.57
N GLY A 409 -19.72 16.18 -8.63
CA GLY A 409 -18.95 15.78 -9.80
C GLY A 409 -19.29 14.35 -10.21
N LYS A 410 -19.15 14.03 -11.50
CA LYS A 410 -19.49 12.69 -12.00
C LYS A 410 -18.61 11.59 -11.39
N GLY A 411 -17.31 11.84 -11.27
CA GLY A 411 -16.37 10.87 -10.71
C GLY A 411 -16.55 10.68 -9.21
N THR A 412 -16.67 11.78 -8.46
CA THR A 412 -16.95 11.73 -7.02
C THR A 412 -18.31 11.12 -6.69
N SER A 413 -19.33 11.32 -7.54
CA SER A 413 -20.62 10.63 -7.41
C SER A 413 -20.47 9.11 -7.54
N ALA A 414 -19.69 8.63 -8.51
CA ALA A 414 -19.44 7.21 -8.70
C ALA A 414 -18.65 6.60 -7.53
N ILE A 415 -17.67 7.34 -7.00
CA ILE A 415 -16.91 6.92 -5.81
C ILE A 415 -17.82 6.87 -4.58
N LEU A 416 -18.63 7.90 -4.36
CA LEU A 416 -19.62 7.93 -3.28
C LEU A 416 -20.53 6.71 -3.35
N GLN A 417 -21.08 6.42 -4.53
CA GLN A 417 -21.93 5.23 -4.74
C GLN A 417 -21.17 3.94 -4.40
N LEU A 418 -19.95 3.77 -4.89
CA LEU A 418 -19.14 2.57 -4.60
C LEU A 418 -18.88 2.40 -3.10
N LEU A 419 -18.56 3.48 -2.39
CA LEU A 419 -18.30 3.44 -0.94
C LEU A 419 -19.58 3.15 -0.16
N THR A 420 -20.70 3.80 -0.52
CA THR A 420 -22.00 3.53 0.10
C THR A 420 -22.45 2.08 -0.15
N ASP A 421 -22.27 1.55 -1.36
CA ASP A 421 -22.64 0.16 -1.72
C ASP A 421 -21.78 -0.85 -0.95
N GLN A 422 -20.48 -0.60 -0.77
CA GLN A 422 -19.60 -1.48 0.02
C GLN A 422 -20.02 -1.54 1.49
N VAL A 423 -20.40 -0.40 2.08
CA VAL A 423 -20.84 -0.32 3.47
C VAL A 423 -22.22 -0.96 3.63
N ALA A 424 -23.16 -0.70 2.72
CA ALA A 424 -24.49 -1.30 2.74
C ALA A 424 -24.44 -2.84 2.64
N ASN A 425 -23.42 -3.39 1.98
CA ASN A 425 -23.17 -4.82 1.90
C ASN A 425 -22.53 -5.42 3.18
N CYS A 426 -22.04 -4.61 4.11
CA CYS A 426 -21.32 -5.07 5.31
C CYS A 426 -22.20 -5.32 6.55
N LYS A 427 -23.42 -4.74 6.68
CA LYS A 427 -24.53 -5.12 7.62
C LYS A 427 -25.65 -4.05 7.65
N GLU A 428 -26.78 -4.37 8.32
CA GLU A 428 -27.92 -3.47 8.55
C GLU A 428 -27.48 -2.13 9.16
N PHE A 429 -27.80 -1.03 8.47
CA PHE A 429 -27.57 0.33 8.92
C PHE A 429 -28.12 0.55 10.33
N SER A 430 -27.21 0.80 11.28
CA SER A 430 -27.57 1.50 12.51
C SER A 430 -28.12 2.87 12.13
N GLY A 431 -29.29 3.25 12.65
CA GLY A 431 -29.85 4.60 12.48
C GLY A 431 -28.96 5.73 13.05
N ASP A 432 -27.83 5.37 13.68
CA ASP A 432 -26.81 6.28 14.19
C ASP A 432 -25.76 6.62 13.10
N LYS A 433 -25.81 7.88 12.66
CA LYS A 433 -24.89 8.43 11.63
C LYS A 433 -23.44 8.45 12.10
N VAL A 434 -23.17 8.47 13.41
CA VAL A 434 -21.82 8.54 13.97
C VAL A 434 -21.18 7.15 14.05
N ALA A 435 -21.95 6.13 14.43
CA ALA A 435 -21.49 4.73 14.36
C ALA A 435 -21.10 4.32 12.93
N THR A 436 -21.86 4.80 11.94
CA THR A 436 -21.61 4.56 10.51
C THR A 436 -20.27 5.17 10.05
N LEU A 437 -19.93 6.38 10.54
CA LEU A 437 -18.65 7.04 10.25
C LEU A 437 -17.44 6.22 10.75
N VAL A 438 -17.55 5.64 11.94
CA VAL A 438 -16.50 4.81 12.55
C VAL A 438 -16.31 3.52 11.75
N GLU A 439 -17.38 2.92 11.25
CA GLU A 439 -17.30 1.77 10.37
C GLU A 439 -16.59 2.11 9.04
N TRP A 440 -16.87 3.28 8.47
CA TRP A 440 -16.21 3.77 7.25
C TRP A 440 -14.72 4.01 7.44
N ALA A 441 -14.31 4.53 8.60
CA ALA A 441 -12.90 4.78 8.90
C ALA A 441 -12.16 3.51 9.39
N GLY A 442 -12.88 2.59 10.06
CA GLY A 442 -12.32 1.48 10.84
C GLY A 442 -12.16 0.15 10.09
N ASN A 443 -12.63 0.03 8.85
CA ASN A 443 -12.55 -1.22 8.07
C ASN A 443 -11.11 -1.68 7.70
N ASN A 444 -10.08 -1.06 8.27
CA ASN A 444 -8.67 -1.40 8.05
C ASN A 444 -8.11 -2.44 9.05
N ASN A 445 -8.81 -2.81 10.13
CA ASN A 445 -8.23 -3.62 11.22
C ASN A 445 -8.66 -5.10 11.30
N ASN A 446 -9.64 -5.56 10.51
CA ASN A 446 -10.22 -6.91 10.70
C ASN A 446 -9.67 -8.04 9.81
N ASN A 447 -8.64 -7.81 9.00
CA ASN A 447 -8.06 -8.85 8.14
C ASN A 447 -6.69 -9.38 8.58
N ASN A 448 -6.27 -9.13 9.82
CA ASN A 448 -5.04 -9.70 10.40
C ASN A 448 -5.34 -10.87 11.37
N ASN A 449 -5.93 -11.95 10.86
CA ASN A 449 -5.93 -13.25 11.53
C ASN A 449 -5.29 -14.30 10.63
#